data_AF-A0A0D1YM25-F1
#
_entry.id   AF-A0A0D1YM25-F1
#
_cell.length_a   1.000
_cell.length_b   1.000
_cell.length_c   1.000
_cell.angle_alpha   90.00
_cell.angle_beta   90.00
_cell.angle_gamma   90.00
#
_symmetry.space_group_name_H-M   'P 1'
#
loop_
_entity.id
_entity.type
_entity.pdbx_description
1 polymer ?
#
loop_
_entity_poly.entity_id
_entity_poly.type
_entity_poly.pdbx_seq_one_letter_code
_entity_poly.pdbx_strand_id
1 'polypeptide(L)' 'MADSSPSTPPRRRRLTRDQRRDILLMRRLGYTYQYIAEFLKISQRAVQYTCQSGQASPQHRNAGRRPRPSKEGTDSRKE' A
#
# COMPACT_ATOMS: atom_id res chain seq x y z
N MET A 1 -2.77 -37.45 -21.64
CA MET A 1 -2.98 -36.03 -22.02
C MET A 1 -2.77 -35.19 -20.78
N ALA A 2 -1.76 -34.32 -20.76
CA ALA A 2 -1.34 -33.59 -19.56
C ALA A 2 -2.22 -32.35 -19.34
N ASP A 3 -2.93 -32.32 -18.20
CA ASP A 3 -3.74 -31.17 -17.77
C ASP A 3 -2.81 -30.02 -17.35
N SER A 4 -2.73 -28.99 -18.18
CA SER A 4 -1.88 -27.82 -17.99
C SER A 4 -2.72 -26.67 -17.40
N SER A 5 -3.18 -26.84 -16.15
CA SER A 5 -3.92 -25.78 -15.45
C SER A 5 -3.02 -24.54 -15.24
N PRO A 6 -3.48 -23.31 -15.55
CA PRO A 6 -2.65 -22.11 -15.47
C PRO A 6 -2.29 -21.78 -14.01
N SER A 7 -0.99 -21.84 -13.69
CA SER A 7 -0.39 -21.46 -12.41
C SER A 7 -0.33 -19.93 -12.26
N THR A 8 -1.47 -19.25 -12.28
CA THR A 8 -1.51 -17.82 -11.94
C THR A 8 -1.85 -17.68 -10.46
N PRO A 9 -0.95 -17.16 -9.60
CA PRO A 9 -1.26 -17.00 -8.19
C PRO A 9 -2.46 -16.07 -8.02
N PRO A 10 -3.40 -16.38 -7.11
CA PRO A 10 -4.58 -15.57 -6.90
C PRO A 10 -4.16 -14.13 -6.55
N ARG A 11 -4.77 -13.16 -7.25
CA ARG A 11 -4.49 -11.73 -7.03
C ARG A 11 -4.82 -11.40 -5.57
N ARG A 12 -3.79 -11.09 -4.78
CA ARG A 12 -3.96 -10.68 -3.38
C ARG A 12 -4.84 -9.43 -3.32
N ARG A 13 -5.97 -9.51 -2.62
CA ARG A 13 -6.83 -8.35 -2.33
C ARG A 13 -6.02 -7.32 -1.55
N ARG A 14 -5.94 -6.09 -2.06
CA ARG A 14 -5.31 -4.97 -1.36
C ARG A 14 -6.24 -4.50 -0.24
N LEU A 15 -5.65 -4.08 0.88
CA LEU A 15 -6.39 -3.41 1.94
C LEU A 15 -6.98 -2.09 1.41
N THR A 16 -8.22 -1.80 1.81
CA THR A 16 -8.84 -0.51 1.54
C THR A 16 -8.18 0.59 2.39
N ARG A 17 -8.42 1.86 2.03
CA ARG A 17 -7.93 3.01 2.80
C ARG A 17 -8.46 2.97 4.23
N ASP A 18 -9.73 2.66 4.41
CA ASP A 18 -10.37 2.65 5.73
C ASP A 18 -9.86 1.49 6.59
N GLN A 19 -9.68 0.30 6.02
CA GLN A 19 -9.01 -0.80 6.73
C GLN A 19 -7.62 -0.39 7.24
N ARG A 20 -6.83 0.36 6.44
CA ARG A 20 -5.53 0.85 6.88
C ARG A 20 -5.63 1.89 8.00
N ARG A 21 -6.64 2.77 7.97
CA ARG A 21 -6.91 3.73 9.05
C ARG A 21 -7.28 3.01 10.33
N ASP A 22 -8.19 2.05 10.25
CA ASP A 22 -8.66 1.28 11.41
C ASP A 22 -7.52 0.49 12.04
N ILE A 23 -6.64 -0.12 11.24
CA ILE A 23 -5.42 -0.77 11.73
C ILE A 23 -4.55 0.21 12.54
N LEU A 24 -4.27 1.39 12.00
CA LEU A 24 -3.42 2.38 12.65
C LEU A 24 -4.07 2.95 13.92
N LEU A 25 -5.39 3.17 13.90
CA LEU A 25 -6.17 3.61 15.04
C LEU A 25 -6.14 2.56 16.16
N MET A 26 -6.52 1.32 15.84
CA MET A 26 -6.50 0.22 16.82
C MET A 26 -5.10 -0.03 17.36
N ARG A 27 -4.06 0.13 16.53
CA ARG A 27 -2.69 0.01 17.01
C ARG A 27 -2.34 1.10 18.02
N ARG A 28 -2.78 2.35 17.81
CA ARG A 28 -2.61 3.45 18.78
C ARG A 28 -3.38 3.22 20.07
N LEU A 29 -4.52 2.53 20.01
CA LEU A 29 -5.32 2.13 21.18
C LEU A 29 -4.72 0.94 21.95
N GLY A 30 -3.60 0.35 21.48
CA GLY A 30 -2.90 -0.71 22.18
C GLY A 30 -3.36 -2.14 21.83
N TYR A 31 -4.24 -2.31 20.85
CA TYR A 31 -4.67 -3.64 20.43
C TYR A 31 -3.51 -4.45 19.80
N THR A 32 -3.57 -5.77 19.97
CA THR A 32 -2.59 -6.71 19.41
C THR A 32 -2.81 -6.94 17.92
N TYR A 33 -1.77 -7.36 17.21
CA TYR A 33 -1.88 -7.64 15.77
C TYR A 33 -2.84 -8.79 15.45
N GLN A 34 -2.94 -9.79 16.34
CA GLN A 34 -3.87 -10.91 16.18
C GLN A 34 -5.32 -10.43 16.27
N TYR A 35 -5.65 -9.66 17.31
CA TYR A 35 -6.99 -9.11 17.49
C TYR A 35 -7.43 -8.24 16.31
N ILE A 36 -6.56 -7.33 15.86
CA ILE A 36 -6.84 -6.46 14.71
C ILE A 36 -7.10 -7.27 13.44
N ALA A 37 -6.31 -8.34 13.22
CA ALA A 37 -6.44 -9.21 12.07
C ALA A 37 -7.77 -9.96 12.06
N GLU A 38 -8.19 -10.48 13.22
CA GLU A 38 -9.46 -11.18 13.40
C GLU A 38 -10.65 -10.22 13.23
N PHE A 39 -10.59 -9.06 13.87
CA PHE A 39 -11.65 -8.04 13.82
C PHE A 39 -11.92 -7.55 12.39
N LEU A 40 -10.86 -7.23 11.64
CA LEU A 40 -10.98 -6.74 10.25
C LEU A 40 -11.03 -7.86 9.20
N LYS A 41 -10.90 -9.13 9.61
CA LYS A 41 -10.83 -10.31 8.72
C LYS A 41 -9.73 -10.19 7.66
N ILE A 42 -8.54 -9.82 8.09
CA ILE A 42 -7.35 -9.65 7.24
C ILE A 42 -6.16 -10.43 7.80
N SER A 43 -5.12 -10.65 6.99
CA SER A 43 -3.93 -11.35 7.48
C SER A 43 -3.14 -10.50 8.49
N GLN A 44 -2.61 -11.13 9.54
CA GLN A 44 -1.71 -10.50 10.51
C GLN A 44 -0.50 -9.83 9.85
N ARG A 45 0.03 -10.42 8.77
CA ARG A 45 1.14 -9.85 7.98
C ARG A 45 0.77 -8.50 7.34
N ALA A 46 -0.49 -8.33 6.92
CA ALA A 46 -0.98 -7.07 6.38
C ALA A 46 -1.13 -6.00 7.47
N VAL A 47 -1.54 -6.39 8.68
CA VAL A 47 -1.55 -5.52 9.86
C VAL A 47 -0.15 -5.02 10.18
N GLN A 48 0.82 -5.94 10.30
CA GLN A 48 2.22 -5.63 10.57
C GLN A 48 2.81 -4.69 9.53
N TYR A 49 2.62 -5.00 8.23
CA TYR A 49 3.09 -4.14 7.15
C TYR A 49 2.48 -2.73 7.21
N THR A 50 1.17 -2.64 7.49
CA THR A 50 0.49 -1.34 7.61
C THR A 50 1.05 -0.52 8.77
N CYS A 51 1.26 -1.15 9.93
CA CYS A 51 1.90 -0.51 11.08
C CYS A 51 3.31 -0.01 10.77
N GLN A 52 4.13 -0.81 10.06
CA GLN A 52 5.49 -0.42 9.65
C GLN A 52 5.48 0.74 8.65
N SER A 53 4.58 0.70 7.67
CA SER A 53 4.46 1.76 6.67
C SER A 53 3.98 3.09 7.26
N GLY A 54 3.18 3.05 8.34
CA GLY A 54 2.63 4.23 9.02
C GLY A 54 1.68 5.09 8.18
N GLN A 55 1.33 4.66 6.96
CA GLN A 55 0.56 5.45 6.00
C GLN A 55 -0.81 4.82 5.73
N ALA A 56 -1.87 5.56 6.08
CA ALA A 56 -3.25 5.16 5.81
C ALA A 56 -3.59 5.17 4.31
N SER A 57 -2.99 6.09 3.55
CA SER A 57 -3.24 6.19 2.12
C SER A 57 -2.46 5.12 1.35
N PRO A 58 -3.10 4.34 0.46
CA PRO A 58 -2.38 3.50 -0.49
C PRO A 58 -1.48 4.36 -1.37
N GLN A 59 -0.26 3.89 -1.65
CA GLN A 59 0.61 4.56 -2.63
C GLN A 59 -0.11 4.64 -3.97
N HIS A 60 -0.19 5.85 -4.54
CA HIS A 60 -0.95 6.13 -5.73
C HIS A 60 -0.41 5.29 -6.91
N ARG A 61 -1.19 4.29 -7.32
CA ARG A 61 -0.77 3.28 -8.31
C ARG A 61 -0.49 3.92 -9.68
N ASN A 62 -1.15 5.04 -9.97
CA ASN A 62 -1.07 5.72 -11.26
C ASN A 62 -0.16 6.95 -11.22
N ALA A 63 0.66 7.13 -10.17
CA ALA A 63 1.55 8.29 -10.09
C ALA A 63 2.60 8.32 -11.22
N GLY A 64 2.71 7.24 -12.00
CA GLY A 64 3.68 7.11 -13.07
C GLY A 64 5.11 7.26 -12.56
N ARG A 65 6.06 7.18 -13.47
CA ARG A 65 7.41 7.68 -13.18
C ARG A 65 7.38 9.17 -13.46
N ARG A 66 7.86 10.01 -12.52
CA ARG A 66 8.04 11.44 -12.82
C ARG A 66 8.91 11.58 -14.08
N PRO A 67 8.53 12.45 -15.05
CA PRO A 67 9.39 12.75 -16.19
C PRO A 67 10.76 13.20 -15.68
N ARG A 68 11.84 12.78 -16.35
CA ARG A 68 13.17 13.32 -16.06
C ARG A 68 13.13 14.81 -16.40
N PRO A 69 13.62 15.71 -15.54
CA PRO A 69 13.75 17.12 -15.93
C PRO A 69 14.67 17.19 -17.15
N SER A 70 14.17 17.75 -18.25
CA SER A 70 14.98 18.16 -19.38
C SER A 70 15.98 19.20 -18.90
N LYS A 71 17.24 19.09 -19.31
CA LYS A 71 18.34 20.00 -18.90
C LYS A 71 18.22 21.41 -19.50
N GLU A 72 17.18 21.70 -20.28
CA GLU A 72 16.99 22.99 -20.95
C GLU A 72 15.91 23.78 -20.20
N GLY A 73 16.33 24.81 -19.47
CA GLY A 73 15.40 25.65 -18.71
C GLY A 73 16.06 26.44 -17.58
N THR A 74 17.29 26.91 -17.78
CA THR A 74 17.74 28.10 -17.06
C THR A 74 17.00 29.30 -17.63
N ASP A 75 15.97 29.74 -16.92
CA ASP A 75 15.30 31.02 -17.12
C ASP A 75 16.33 32.14 -16.88
N SER A 76 16.98 32.61 -17.94
CA SER A 76 17.80 33.81 -17.90
C SER A 76 16.90 35.02 -18.05
N ARG A 77 16.24 35.43 -16.96
CA ARG A 77 15.69 36.78 -16.82
C ARG A 77 16.85 37.77 -16.81
N LYS A 78 17.12 38.43 -17.93
CA LYS A 78 17.97 39.63 -17.96
C LYS A 78 17.08 40.85 -17.67
N GLU A 79 17.53 41.67 -16.72
CA GLU A 79 17.10 43.06 -16.53
C GLU A 79 17.48 43.94 -17.72
#